data_AF-A0A7K9SKR0-F1
#
_entry.id   AF-A0A7K9SKR0-F1
#
_cell.length_a   1.000
_cell.length_b   1.000
_cell.length_c   1.000
_cell.angle_alpha   90.00
_cell.angle_beta   90.00
_cell.angle_gamma   90.00
#
_symmetry.space_group_name_H-M   'P 1'
#
loop_
_entity.id
_entity.type
_entity.pdbx_description
1 polymer ?
#
loop_
_entity_poly.entity_id
_entity_poly.type
_entity_poly.pdbx_seq_one_letter_code
_entity_poly.pdbx_strand_id
1 'polypeptide(L)'
;LFQLRAHMYQARGLIAADSTGLSDPFAKVTFTSGCQTTKIISQTLSPTWNQTLLFNNIVLHGDREEIAQIPPEIVIELYDDDAVGKAEYLGSTVAAPVVRLADQNYEPPTLSYHPVYCGNLSGGDLLATFELLEIPEADPDRLPPLDPPEAGQIYPVPANIRPVLSKYRVEVLFWGVRELKKVQLLSVDRPQVLIECAGKGVKSSVIQSYKKNPNFNGLADWFEVELPENELLHPPLSICVVDWRAFGRSTLVGTHTINCLKQFLLK
;
A
#
# COMPACT_ATOMS: atom_id res chain seq x y z
N LEU A 1 10.79 11.65 27.97
CA LEU A 1 10.41 10.29 27.49
C LEU A 1 9.52 10.47 26.26
N PHE A 2 9.59 9.61 25.25
CA PHE A 2 8.82 9.76 24.02
C PHE A 2 8.05 8.49 23.64
N GLN A 3 7.00 8.65 22.85
CA GLN A 3 6.33 7.58 22.11
C GLN A 3 6.41 7.90 20.62
N LEU A 4 6.91 6.97 19.81
CA LEU A 4 6.82 7.05 18.35
C LEU A 4 5.58 6.28 17.89
N ARG A 5 4.77 6.91 17.06
CA ARG A 5 3.68 6.27 16.33
C ARG A 5 4.01 6.28 14.85
N ALA A 6 4.09 5.11 14.25
CA ALA A 6 4.25 4.95 12.81
C ALA A 6 2.90 4.56 12.21
N HIS A 7 2.24 5.49 11.52
CA HIS A 7 0.95 5.29 10.88
C HIS A 7 1.15 4.79 9.44
N MET A 8 1.18 3.47 9.31
CA MET A 8 1.42 2.75 8.06
C MET A 8 0.10 2.52 7.33
N TYR A 9 -0.19 3.33 6.30
CA TYR A 9 -1.50 3.28 5.64
C TYR A 9 -1.51 2.31 4.45
N GLN A 10 -0.79 2.62 3.37
CA GLN A 10 -0.71 1.76 2.18
C GLN A 10 0.65 1.88 1.50
N ALA A 11 0.96 0.97 0.59
CA ALA A 11 2.02 1.16 -0.41
C ALA A 11 1.46 0.91 -1.82
N ARG A 12 2.17 1.37 -2.85
CA ARG A 12 1.81 1.15 -4.25
C ARG A 12 3.02 0.90 -5.13
N GLY A 13 2.82 0.11 -6.19
CA GLY A 13 3.84 -0.13 -7.21
C GLY A 13 5.07 -0.85 -6.67
N LEU A 14 4.90 -1.74 -5.69
CA LEU A 14 6.01 -2.53 -5.15
C LEU A 14 6.62 -3.45 -6.20
N ILE A 15 7.87 -3.84 -6.00
CA ILE A 15 8.56 -4.83 -6.84
C ILE A 15 7.85 -6.17 -6.68
N ALA A 16 7.58 -6.84 -7.79
CA ALA A 16 7.12 -8.22 -7.78
C ALA A 16 8.32 -9.15 -7.55
N ALA A 17 8.31 -9.86 -6.42
CA ALA A 17 9.32 -10.87 -6.09
C ALA A 17 8.85 -12.29 -6.44
N ASP A 18 7.54 -12.57 -6.41
CA ASP A 18 7.03 -13.89 -6.74
C ASP A 18 7.04 -14.24 -8.23
N SER A 19 7.11 -15.55 -8.49
CA SER A 19 6.82 -16.14 -9.81
C SER A 19 5.41 -15.83 -10.34
N THR A 20 4.49 -15.42 -9.46
CA THR A 20 3.14 -14.98 -9.78
C THR A 20 3.10 -13.55 -10.32
N GLY A 21 4.20 -12.80 -10.26
CA GLY A 21 4.23 -11.38 -10.59
C GLY A 21 3.57 -10.48 -9.54
N LEU A 22 3.37 -10.99 -8.33
CA LEU A 22 2.87 -10.29 -7.14
C LEU A 22 3.88 -10.45 -5.99
N SER A 23 3.47 -10.08 -4.78
CA SER A 23 4.22 -10.28 -3.53
C SER A 23 3.23 -10.42 -2.38
N ASP A 24 3.69 -10.91 -1.24
CA ASP A 24 3.06 -10.92 0.07
C ASP A 24 3.72 -9.86 1.00
N PRO A 25 3.55 -8.54 0.71
CA PRO A 25 4.34 -7.50 1.35
C PRO A 25 4.02 -7.23 2.83
N PHE A 26 5.07 -6.96 3.60
CA PHE A 26 5.00 -6.31 4.91
C PHE A 26 6.10 -5.26 5.07
N ALA A 27 5.87 -4.30 5.96
CA ALA A 27 6.84 -3.27 6.31
C ALA A 27 7.46 -3.55 7.67
N LYS A 28 8.77 -3.34 7.78
CA LYS A 28 9.55 -3.36 9.01
C LYS A 28 10.00 -1.93 9.31
N VAL A 29 9.54 -1.39 10.43
CA VAL A 29 9.85 -0.04 10.90
C VAL A 29 10.85 -0.15 12.03
N THR A 30 12.00 0.50 11.87
CA THR A 30 13.07 0.55 12.87
C THR A 30 13.25 1.99 13.33
N PHE A 31 13.25 2.19 14.65
CA PHE A 31 13.52 3.47 15.25
C PHE A 31 14.31 3.29 16.54
N THR A 32 15.45 3.97 16.65
CA THR A 32 16.41 3.81 17.77
C THR A 32 16.78 2.34 17.99
N SER A 33 16.40 1.74 19.12
CA SER A 33 16.64 0.32 19.44
C SER A 33 15.43 -0.59 19.17
N GLY A 34 14.28 -0.02 18.79
CA GLY A 34 13.04 -0.75 18.57
C GLY A 34 12.84 -1.12 17.11
N CYS A 35 12.18 -2.26 16.88
CA CYS A 35 11.75 -2.71 15.56
C CYS A 35 10.33 -3.31 15.67
N GLN A 36 9.45 -2.94 14.75
CA GLN A 36 8.11 -3.54 14.63
C GLN A 36 7.77 -3.78 13.16
N THR A 37 6.82 -4.69 12.92
CA THR A 37 6.38 -5.06 11.58
C THR A 37 4.89 -4.87 11.43
N THR A 38 4.45 -4.48 10.22
CA THR A 38 3.04 -4.54 9.86
C THR A 38 2.58 -5.99 9.67
N LYS A 39 1.27 -6.19 9.52
CA LYS A 39 0.74 -7.44 8.98
C LYS A 39 1.24 -7.67 7.55
N ILE A 40 1.28 -8.95 7.17
CA ILE A 40 1.52 -9.39 5.80
C ILE A 40 0.19 -9.31 5.04
N ILE A 41 0.20 -8.78 3.82
CA ILE A 41 -0.95 -8.78 2.92
C ILE A 41 -0.60 -9.62 1.71
N SER A 42 -1.30 -10.72 1.49
CA SER A 42 -0.93 -11.66 0.43
C SER A 42 -1.31 -11.17 -0.98
N GLN A 43 -0.50 -11.55 -1.96
CA GLN A 43 -0.70 -11.46 -3.40
C GLN A 43 -1.11 -10.07 -3.88
N THR A 44 -0.32 -9.06 -3.54
CA THR A 44 -0.53 -7.68 -3.97
C THR A 44 0.77 -6.90 -4.10
N LEU A 45 0.81 -5.99 -5.07
CA LEU A 45 1.86 -4.96 -5.18
C LEU A 45 1.40 -3.61 -4.62
N SER A 46 0.22 -3.57 -3.98
CA SER A 46 -0.41 -2.35 -3.47
C SER A 46 -1.15 -2.62 -2.16
N PRO A 47 -0.42 -3.04 -1.11
CA PRO A 47 -1.02 -3.40 0.17
C PRO A 47 -1.63 -2.18 0.86
N THR A 48 -2.78 -2.38 1.50
CA THR A 48 -3.35 -1.43 2.47
C THR A 48 -3.30 -2.06 3.84
N TRP A 49 -2.33 -1.65 4.67
CA TRP A 49 -2.20 -2.14 6.04
C TRP A 49 -3.20 -1.46 6.96
N ASN A 50 -3.32 -0.13 6.82
CA ASN A 50 -4.09 0.72 7.74
C ASN A 50 -3.77 0.40 9.21
N GLN A 51 -2.47 0.42 9.55
CA GLN A 51 -1.96 -0.03 10.85
C GLN A 51 -1.04 1.01 11.49
N THR A 52 -1.20 1.24 12.78
CA THR A 52 -0.31 2.04 13.61
C THR A 52 0.61 1.12 14.41
N LEU A 53 1.92 1.34 14.31
CA LEU A 53 2.94 0.68 15.14
C LEU A 53 3.36 1.61 16.28
N LEU A 54 3.39 1.10 17.51
CA LEU A 54 3.58 1.90 18.73
C LEU A 54 4.88 1.58 19.42
N PHE A 55 5.84 2.49 19.39
CA PHE A 55 7.10 2.35 20.09
C PHE A 55 7.02 3.17 21.38
N ASN A 56 6.81 2.47 22.49
CA ASN A 56 6.61 3.10 23.81
C ASN A 56 7.93 3.29 24.55
N ASN A 57 7.93 4.24 25.48
CA ASN A 57 9.01 4.47 26.44
C ASN A 57 10.39 4.70 25.79
N ILE A 58 10.42 5.45 24.69
CA ILE A 58 11.67 5.80 24.01
C ILE A 58 12.38 6.88 24.83
N VAL A 59 13.62 6.59 25.20
CA VAL A 59 14.50 7.55 25.85
C VAL A 59 15.41 8.17 24.79
N LEU A 60 15.20 9.45 24.51
CA LEU A 60 16.10 10.26 23.69
C LEU A 60 16.89 11.16 24.63
N HIS A 61 18.20 11.19 24.45
CA HIS A 61 19.11 12.05 25.20
C HIS A 61 19.39 13.31 24.39
N GLY A 62 19.33 14.47 25.04
CA GLY A 62 19.53 15.77 24.40
C GLY A 62 18.56 16.81 24.91
N ASP A 63 18.69 18.02 24.40
CA ASP A 63 17.73 19.10 24.61
C ASP A 63 16.43 18.81 23.83
N ARG A 64 15.27 19.04 24.45
CA ARG A 64 13.98 18.67 23.85
C ARG A 64 13.66 19.53 22.62
N GLU A 65 14.08 20.79 22.61
CA GLU A 65 13.92 21.69 21.47
C GLU A 65 14.84 21.29 20.32
N GLU A 66 16.06 20.85 20.61
CA GLU A 66 16.98 20.27 19.60
C GLU A 66 16.39 19.00 18.96
N ILE A 67 15.87 18.08 19.79
CA ILE A 67 15.19 16.86 19.31
C ILE A 67 13.99 17.21 18.42
N ALA A 68 13.23 18.25 18.77
CA ALA A 68 12.09 18.69 17.97
C ALA A 68 12.50 19.25 16.60
N GLN A 69 13.68 19.87 16.51
CA GLN A 69 14.20 20.43 15.25
C GLN A 69 14.88 19.37 14.37
N ILE A 70 15.60 18.44 14.99
CA ILE A 70 16.40 17.42 14.30
C ILE A 70 16.16 16.06 14.98
N PRO A 71 14.97 15.46 14.81
CA PRO A 71 14.69 14.16 15.39
C PRO A 71 15.53 13.06 14.73
N PRO A 72 15.81 11.95 15.44
CA PRO A 72 16.35 10.76 14.81
C PRO A 72 15.46 10.30 13.66
N GLU A 73 16.06 9.77 12.60
CA GLU A 73 15.33 9.25 11.46
C GLU A 73 14.75 7.86 11.72
N ILE A 74 13.67 7.55 11.02
CA ILE A 74 12.98 6.26 11.02
C ILE A 74 13.38 5.55 9.75
N VAL A 75 13.81 4.29 9.88
CA VAL A 75 14.12 3.44 8.74
C VAL A 75 12.94 2.53 8.49
N ILE A 76 12.44 2.52 7.25
CA ILE A 76 11.34 1.66 6.84
C ILE A 76 11.84 0.75 5.72
N GLU A 77 11.78 -0.55 5.95
CA GLU A 77 12.16 -1.58 5.01
C GLU A 77 10.91 -2.36 4.59
N LEU A 78 10.75 -2.63 3.30
CA LEU A 78 9.68 -3.46 2.76
C LEU A 78 10.25 -4.83 2.37
N TYR A 79 9.48 -5.86 2.68
CA TYR A 79 9.84 -7.25 2.39
C TYR A 79 8.65 -8.01 1.82
N ASP A 80 8.96 -9.07 1.08
CA ASP A 80 8.04 -10.10 0.62
C ASP A 80 8.13 -11.32 1.54
N ASP A 81 7.02 -11.76 2.13
CA ASP A 81 6.99 -12.95 2.99
C ASP A 81 6.65 -14.21 2.19
N ASP A 82 7.68 -14.87 1.67
CA ASP A 82 7.51 -16.15 0.99
C ASP A 82 7.17 -17.28 1.98
N ALA A 83 6.18 -18.11 1.62
CA ALA A 83 5.81 -19.30 2.40
C ALA A 83 6.98 -20.29 2.65
N VAL A 84 8.03 -20.23 1.82
CA VAL A 84 9.24 -21.06 1.95
C VAL A 84 10.48 -20.21 1.72
N GLY A 85 11.12 -19.74 2.78
CA GLY A 85 12.42 -19.08 2.66
C GLY A 85 12.64 -17.99 3.69
N LYS A 86 13.63 -17.15 3.42
CA LYS A 86 13.84 -15.88 4.11
C LYS A 86 13.11 -14.82 3.29
N ALA A 87 12.39 -13.93 3.97
CA ALA A 87 11.71 -12.82 3.32
C ALA A 87 12.63 -12.04 2.37
N GLU A 88 12.15 -11.81 1.15
CA GLU A 88 12.89 -11.11 0.09
C GLU A 88 12.78 -9.59 0.28
N TYR A 89 13.86 -8.86 0.03
CA TYR A 89 13.90 -7.42 0.25
C TYR A 89 13.34 -6.66 -0.96
N LEU A 90 12.31 -5.84 -0.74
CA LEU A 90 11.62 -5.07 -1.78
C LEU A 90 12.13 -3.62 -1.89
N GLY A 91 12.79 -3.13 -0.85
CA GLY A 91 13.34 -1.77 -0.81
C GLY A 91 13.20 -1.11 0.55
N SER A 92 13.71 0.11 0.66
CA SER A 92 13.58 0.91 1.88
C SER A 92 13.39 2.39 1.59
N THR A 93 12.98 3.10 2.63
CA THR A 93 12.92 4.55 2.68
C THR A 93 13.25 5.02 4.10
N VAL A 94 13.51 6.31 4.24
CA VAL A 94 13.83 6.95 5.51
C VAL A 94 12.93 8.17 5.68
N ALA A 95 12.42 8.38 6.89
CA ALA A 95 11.54 9.50 7.19
C ALA A 95 11.88 10.12 8.56
N ALA A 96 11.73 11.43 8.67
CA ALA A 96 11.76 12.13 9.95
C ALA A 96 10.34 12.19 10.54
N PRO A 97 10.16 11.90 11.85
CA PRO A 97 8.87 12.09 12.50
C PRO A 97 8.52 13.56 12.69
N VAL A 98 7.22 13.85 12.70
CA VAL A 98 6.70 15.12 13.23
C VAL A 98 6.78 15.06 14.75
N VAL A 99 7.63 15.89 15.34
CA VAL A 99 7.79 15.93 16.81
C VAL A 99 6.74 16.84 17.43
N ARG A 100 6.11 16.39 18.51
CA ARG A 100 5.21 17.18 19.35
C ARG A 100 5.67 17.12 20.80
N LEU A 101 6.01 18.28 21.34
CA LEU A 101 6.41 18.41 22.74
C LEU A 101 5.18 18.48 23.66
N ALA A 102 5.37 18.16 24.93
CA ALA A 102 4.30 18.02 25.91
C ALA A 102 3.54 19.33 26.22
N ASP A 103 4.17 20.48 25.98
CA ASP A 103 3.60 21.82 26.15
C ASP A 103 2.82 22.30 24.92
N GLN A 104 2.87 21.58 23.80
CA GLN A 104 2.20 21.95 22.55
C GLN A 104 0.80 21.36 22.45
N ASN A 105 -0.08 22.04 21.70
CA ASN A 105 -1.37 21.49 21.33
C ASN A 105 -1.18 20.37 20.30
N TYR A 106 -1.97 19.30 20.43
CA TYR A 106 -1.92 18.20 19.49
C TYR A 106 -2.55 18.59 18.14
N GLU A 107 -1.83 18.30 17.07
CA GLU A 107 -2.32 18.37 15.70
C GLU A 107 -1.92 17.08 14.98
N PRO A 108 -2.89 16.36 14.38
CA PRO A 108 -2.62 15.09 13.72
C PRO A 108 -1.68 15.28 12.51
N PRO A 109 -0.69 14.39 12.33
CA PRO A 109 0.19 14.45 11.18
C PRO A 109 -0.57 14.06 9.90
N THR A 110 -0.12 14.57 8.75
CA THR A 110 -0.74 14.27 7.45
C THR A 110 0.00 13.12 6.76
N LEU A 111 -0.74 12.23 6.10
CA LEU A 111 -0.18 11.17 5.26
C LEU A 111 0.56 11.75 4.04
N SER A 112 1.75 11.22 3.77
CA SER A 112 2.54 11.58 2.59
C SER A 112 3.18 10.36 1.93
N TYR A 113 3.43 10.43 0.63
CA TYR A 113 4.17 9.39 -0.07
C TYR A 113 5.67 9.55 0.16
N HIS A 114 6.30 8.43 0.54
CA HIS A 114 7.74 8.28 0.69
C HIS A 114 8.21 7.31 -0.40
N PRO A 115 9.09 7.74 -1.32
CA PRO A 115 9.59 6.88 -2.37
C PRO A 115 10.45 5.77 -1.77
N VAL A 116 10.25 4.54 -2.23
CA VAL A 116 10.99 3.36 -1.81
C VAL A 116 12.03 3.02 -2.87
N TYR A 117 13.22 2.60 -2.43
CA TYR A 117 14.31 2.22 -3.33
C TYR A 117 14.90 0.85 -2.95
N CYS A 118 15.11 0.01 -3.96
CA CYS A 118 15.87 -1.22 -3.86
C CYS A 118 17.18 -1.07 -4.65
N GLY A 119 18.24 -0.64 -3.97
CA GLY A 119 19.46 -0.18 -4.64
C GLY A 119 19.16 1.01 -5.54
N ASN A 120 19.41 0.87 -6.84
CA ASN A 120 19.13 1.92 -7.83
C ASN A 120 17.74 1.79 -8.48
N LEU A 121 16.96 0.77 -8.11
CA LEU A 121 15.63 0.53 -8.65
C LEU A 121 14.58 1.23 -7.77
N SER A 122 13.58 1.84 -8.41
CA SER A 122 12.39 2.30 -7.68
C SER A 122 11.62 1.09 -7.19
N GLY A 123 11.37 1.04 -5.88
CA GLY A 123 10.64 0.00 -5.17
C GLY A 123 9.17 0.33 -4.90
N GLY A 124 8.64 1.36 -5.56
CA GLY A 124 7.29 1.88 -5.34
C GLY A 124 7.25 3.08 -4.40
N ASP A 125 6.06 3.39 -3.88
CA ASP A 125 5.85 4.46 -2.90
C ASP A 125 5.11 3.92 -1.66
N LEU A 126 5.52 4.38 -0.48
CA LEU A 126 4.85 4.14 0.80
C LEU A 126 4.04 5.37 1.21
N LEU A 127 2.74 5.22 1.43
CA LEU A 127 1.90 6.25 2.05
C LEU A 127 1.85 6.03 3.57
N ALA A 128 2.56 6.87 4.31
CA ALA A 128 2.65 6.78 5.76
C ALA A 128 2.90 8.15 6.38
N THR A 129 2.72 8.24 7.70
CA THR A 129 3.17 9.39 8.48
C THR A 129 3.63 8.93 9.85
N PHE A 130 4.51 9.72 10.45
CA PHE A 130 5.21 9.34 11.68
C PHE A 130 5.17 10.51 12.65
N GLU A 131 4.84 10.26 13.90
CA GLU A 131 4.86 11.26 14.95
C GLU A 131 5.64 10.79 16.17
N LEU A 132 6.41 11.70 16.75
CA LEU A 132 7.19 11.48 17.96
C LEU A 132 6.64 12.40 19.04
N LEU A 133 5.93 11.81 20.01
CA LEU A 133 5.20 12.53 21.04
C LEU A 133 5.98 12.50 22.35
N GLU A 134 6.26 13.65 22.93
CA GLU A 134 6.82 13.74 24.28
C GLU A 134 5.76 13.32 25.31
N ILE A 135 6.12 12.39 26.18
CA ILE A 135 5.29 11.91 27.27
C ILE A 135 5.52 12.82 28.48
N PRO A 136 4.50 13.56 28.95
CA PRO A 136 4.62 14.38 30.15
C PRO A 136 4.83 13.49 31.39
N GLU A 137 5.81 13.81 32.23
CA GLU A 137 6.08 13.04 33.46
C GLU A 137 4.91 13.08 34.45
N ALA A 138 4.18 14.20 34.48
CA ALA A 138 3.06 14.43 35.40
C ALA A 138 1.76 13.76 34.94
N ASP A 139 1.61 13.48 33.65
CA ASP A 139 0.38 12.94 33.06
C ASP A 139 0.69 12.11 31.81
N PRO A 140 1.07 10.83 31.99
CA PRO A 140 1.37 9.92 30.88
C PRO A 140 0.17 9.66 29.96
N ASP A 141 -1.06 9.86 30.45
CA ASP A 141 -2.31 9.62 29.72
C ASP A 141 -2.71 10.80 28.82
N ARG A 142 -1.97 11.91 28.86
CA ARG A 142 -2.21 13.10 28.03
C ARG A 142 -1.96 12.87 26.53
N LEU A 143 -1.36 11.73 26.16
CA LEU A 143 -1.15 11.40 24.75
C LEU A 143 -2.51 11.32 24.01
N PRO A 144 -2.55 11.67 22.72
CA PRO A 144 -3.77 11.58 21.92
C PRO A 144 -4.32 10.15 21.96
N PRO A 145 -5.62 9.96 22.18
CA PRO A 145 -6.20 8.63 22.30
C PRO A 145 -6.02 7.85 21.00
N LEU A 146 -5.88 6.53 21.13
CA LEU A 146 -5.92 5.60 20.02
C LEU A 146 -7.23 4.83 20.03
N ASP A 147 -7.71 4.49 18.84
CA ASP A 147 -8.82 3.55 18.71
C ASP A 147 -8.43 2.20 19.35
N PRO A 148 -9.39 1.47 19.96
CA PRO A 148 -9.12 0.17 20.53
C PRO A 148 -8.47 -0.76 19.49
N PRO A 149 -7.51 -1.60 19.89
CA PRO A 149 -6.87 -2.50 18.95
C PRO A 149 -7.87 -3.53 18.44
N GLU A 150 -7.73 -3.88 17.16
CA GLU A 150 -8.38 -5.01 16.54
C GLU A 150 -7.75 -6.34 17.03
N ALA A 151 -8.20 -7.47 16.47
CA ALA A 151 -7.64 -8.78 16.79
C ALA A 151 -6.10 -8.78 16.60
N GLY A 152 -5.39 -9.33 17.58
CA GLY A 152 -3.92 -9.42 17.55
C GLY A 152 -3.17 -8.13 17.90
N GLN A 153 -3.77 -7.22 18.68
CA GLN A 153 -3.15 -5.95 19.09
C GLN A 153 -2.80 -5.02 17.91
N ILE A 154 -3.57 -5.12 16.82
CA ILE A 154 -3.41 -4.27 15.64
C ILE A 154 -4.16 -2.97 15.87
N TYR A 155 -3.45 -1.86 16.01
CA TYR A 155 -4.07 -0.54 16.09
C TYR A 155 -4.33 0.00 14.68
N PRO A 156 -5.55 0.42 14.33
CA PRO A 156 -5.79 1.06 13.05
C PRO A 156 -5.12 2.45 12.99
N VAL A 157 -4.97 3.02 11.80
CA VAL A 157 -4.62 4.44 11.69
C VAL A 157 -5.79 5.28 12.22
N PRO A 158 -5.56 6.25 13.13
CA PRO A 158 -6.61 7.11 13.68
C PRO A 158 -7.47 7.78 12.60
N ALA A 159 -8.77 7.92 12.87
CA ALA A 159 -9.74 8.46 11.91
C ALA A 159 -9.41 9.88 11.41
N ASN A 160 -8.78 10.71 12.25
CA ASN A 160 -8.34 12.07 11.92
C ASN A 160 -7.05 12.14 11.09
N ILE A 161 -6.34 11.02 10.91
CA ILE A 161 -5.16 10.89 10.04
C ILE A 161 -5.54 10.17 8.74
N ARG A 162 -6.51 9.25 8.80
CA ARG A 162 -7.01 8.53 7.62
C ARG A 162 -7.55 9.49 6.56
N PRO A 163 -7.41 9.18 5.27
CA PRO A 163 -8.03 9.98 4.22
C PRO A 163 -9.56 9.97 4.36
N VAL A 164 -10.19 11.14 4.16
CA VAL A 164 -11.64 11.23 4.01
C VAL A 164 -12.02 10.57 2.69
N LEU A 165 -12.97 9.64 2.72
CA LEU A 165 -13.39 8.89 1.56
C LEU A 165 -14.71 9.43 0.99
N SER A 166 -14.78 9.46 -0.32
CA SER A 166 -16.00 9.76 -1.08
C SER A 166 -16.33 8.59 -2.01
N LYS A 167 -17.60 8.43 -2.35
CA LYS A 167 -18.05 7.37 -3.29
C LYS A 167 -17.75 7.79 -4.72
N TYR A 168 -17.08 6.91 -5.45
CA TYR A 168 -16.81 7.03 -6.87
C TYR A 168 -17.39 5.83 -7.62
N ARG A 169 -17.71 6.04 -8.89
CA ARG A 169 -18.03 4.99 -9.85
C ARG A 169 -16.91 4.89 -10.87
N VAL A 170 -16.28 3.73 -10.96
CA VAL A 170 -15.26 3.45 -11.97
C VAL A 170 -15.94 2.72 -13.11
N GLU A 171 -15.99 3.35 -14.28
CA GLU A 171 -16.50 2.75 -15.52
C GLU A 171 -15.34 2.28 -16.39
N VAL A 172 -15.40 1.04 -16.86
CA VAL A 172 -14.35 0.41 -17.64
C VAL A 172 -14.91 0.01 -19.01
N LEU A 173 -14.24 0.45 -20.07
CA LEU A 173 -14.55 0.03 -21.44
C LEU A 173 -13.58 -1.06 -21.90
N PHE A 174 -14.09 -2.26 -22.14
CA PHE A 174 -13.31 -3.42 -22.57
C PHE A 174 -13.36 -3.56 -24.11
N TRP A 175 -12.36 -3.02 -24.81
CA TRP A 175 -12.30 -3.15 -26.26
C TRP A 175 -11.64 -4.46 -26.72
N GLY A 176 -10.41 -4.70 -26.29
CA GLY A 176 -9.65 -5.87 -26.66
C GLY A 176 -8.23 -5.83 -26.14
N VAL A 177 -7.51 -6.93 -26.35
CA VAL A 177 -6.09 -7.08 -26.00
C VAL A 177 -5.29 -7.35 -27.27
N ARG A 178 -4.02 -6.97 -27.33
CA ARG A 178 -3.15 -7.17 -28.50
C ARG A 178 -1.75 -7.55 -28.05
N GLU A 179 -1.01 -8.18 -28.96
CA GLU A 179 0.42 -8.52 -28.79
C GLU A 179 0.76 -9.27 -27.48
N LEU A 180 -0.17 -10.10 -27.00
CA LEU A 180 0.05 -10.88 -25.79
C LEU A 180 1.23 -11.86 -25.98
N LYS A 181 2.18 -11.80 -25.04
CA LYS A 181 3.35 -12.68 -25.03
C LYS A 181 2.96 -14.12 -24.68
N LYS A 182 3.76 -15.07 -25.14
CA LYS A 182 3.64 -16.48 -24.75
C LYS A 182 3.97 -16.63 -23.26
N VAL A 183 3.24 -17.51 -22.59
CA VAL A 183 3.45 -17.81 -21.16
C VAL A 183 3.75 -19.29 -21.03
N GLN A 184 4.87 -19.63 -20.39
CA GLN A 184 5.35 -21.02 -20.27
C GLN A 184 5.44 -21.72 -21.64
N LEU A 185 6.01 -21.03 -22.63
CA LEU A 185 6.14 -21.48 -24.03
C LEU A 185 4.81 -21.68 -24.79
N LEU A 186 3.66 -21.52 -24.14
CA LEU A 186 2.34 -21.67 -24.74
C LEU A 186 1.80 -20.31 -25.22
N SER A 187 1.10 -20.33 -26.35
CA SER A 187 0.42 -19.13 -26.87
C SER A 187 -0.88 -18.90 -26.11
N VAL A 188 -1.16 -17.63 -25.81
CA VAL A 188 -2.45 -17.20 -25.23
C VAL A 188 -3.57 -17.42 -26.24
N ASP A 189 -4.71 -17.91 -25.78
CA ASP A 189 -5.87 -18.16 -26.66
C ASP A 189 -7.20 -17.69 -26.05
N ARG A 190 -7.35 -17.74 -24.72
CA ARG A 190 -8.61 -17.37 -24.05
C ARG A 190 -8.40 -16.33 -22.95
N PRO A 191 -7.96 -15.11 -23.32
CA PRO A 191 -7.66 -14.08 -22.34
C PRO A 191 -8.93 -13.49 -21.68
N GLN A 192 -8.77 -13.11 -20.42
CA GLN A 192 -9.71 -12.32 -19.62
C GLN A 192 -8.94 -11.20 -18.91
N VAL A 193 -9.56 -10.02 -18.79
CA VAL A 193 -9.00 -8.89 -18.06
C VAL A 193 -9.73 -8.74 -16.73
N LEU A 194 -8.97 -8.52 -15.67
CA LEU A 194 -9.45 -8.21 -14.32
C LEU A 194 -8.99 -6.80 -14.00
N ILE A 195 -9.94 -5.96 -13.56
CA ILE A 195 -9.67 -4.60 -13.10
C ILE A 195 -9.99 -4.56 -11.62
N GLU A 196 -9.06 -4.02 -10.82
CA GLU A 196 -9.25 -3.88 -9.38
C GLU A 196 -8.71 -2.53 -8.89
N CYS A 197 -9.44 -1.89 -7.98
CA CYS A 197 -9.03 -0.71 -7.25
C CYS A 197 -9.63 -0.75 -5.84
N ALA A 198 -8.79 -0.56 -4.81
CA ALA A 198 -9.20 -0.61 -3.40
C ALA A 198 -10.03 -1.86 -3.01
N GLY A 199 -9.66 -3.03 -3.53
CA GLY A 199 -10.35 -4.31 -3.27
C GLY A 199 -11.74 -4.45 -3.92
N LYS A 200 -12.12 -3.52 -4.80
CA LYS A 200 -13.32 -3.60 -5.64
C LYS A 200 -12.92 -3.68 -7.10
N GLY A 201 -13.75 -4.26 -7.95
CA GLY A 201 -13.34 -4.48 -9.33
C GLY A 201 -14.39 -5.17 -10.20
N VAL A 202 -14.03 -5.30 -11.47
CA VAL A 202 -14.84 -5.96 -12.52
C VAL A 202 -13.95 -6.86 -13.38
N LYS A 203 -14.57 -7.82 -14.06
CA LYS A 203 -13.88 -8.74 -14.97
C LYS A 203 -14.52 -8.66 -16.34
N SER A 204 -13.70 -8.63 -17.39
CA SER A 204 -14.20 -8.71 -18.76
C SER A 204 -14.78 -10.09 -19.08
N SER A 205 -15.51 -10.18 -20.20
CA SER A 205 -15.85 -11.47 -20.80
C SER A 205 -14.59 -12.23 -21.21
N VAL A 206 -14.60 -13.56 -21.14
CA VAL A 206 -13.49 -14.38 -21.69
C VAL A 206 -13.55 -14.35 -23.22
N ILE A 207 -12.45 -13.94 -23.86
CA ILE A 207 -12.29 -14.08 -25.31
C ILE A 207 -12.20 -15.58 -25.63
N GLN A 208 -13.00 -16.07 -26.59
CA GLN A 208 -13.06 -17.51 -26.87
C GLN A 208 -11.93 -18.00 -27.78
N SER A 209 -11.41 -17.13 -28.66
CA SER A 209 -10.21 -17.41 -29.45
C SER A 209 -9.53 -16.11 -29.85
N TYR A 210 -8.44 -15.79 -29.15
CA TYR A 210 -7.64 -14.59 -29.32
C TYR A 210 -7.10 -14.46 -30.75
N LYS A 211 -6.71 -15.59 -31.35
CA LYS A 211 -6.20 -15.63 -32.73
C LYS A 211 -7.26 -15.24 -33.77
N LYS A 212 -8.54 -15.55 -33.51
CA LYS A 212 -9.64 -15.26 -34.44
C LYS A 212 -10.24 -13.88 -34.21
N ASN A 213 -10.51 -13.55 -32.95
CA ASN A 213 -11.07 -12.26 -32.55
C ASN A 213 -10.49 -11.82 -31.21
N PRO A 214 -9.59 -10.83 -31.20
CA PRO A 214 -8.95 -10.34 -29.99
C PRO A 214 -9.77 -9.28 -29.24
N ASN A 215 -11.07 -9.12 -29.54
CA ASN A 215 -11.98 -8.18 -28.87
C ASN A 215 -12.90 -8.87 -27.86
N PHE A 216 -13.29 -8.12 -26.82
CA PHE A 216 -14.25 -8.58 -25.82
C PHE A 216 -15.69 -8.46 -26.35
N ASN A 217 -16.58 -9.33 -25.88
CA ASN A 217 -18.00 -9.28 -26.24
C ASN A 217 -18.78 -8.33 -25.32
N GLY A 218 -18.39 -8.25 -24.04
CA GLY A 218 -18.90 -7.24 -23.10
C GLY A 218 -18.01 -6.00 -23.18
N LEU A 219 -18.56 -4.88 -23.65
CA LEU A 219 -17.78 -3.67 -23.95
C LEU A 219 -17.67 -2.70 -22.78
N ALA A 220 -18.52 -2.82 -21.77
CA ALA A 220 -18.52 -1.92 -20.63
C ALA A 220 -18.96 -2.66 -19.37
N ASP A 221 -18.31 -2.35 -18.26
CA ASP A 221 -18.75 -2.72 -16.91
C ASP A 221 -18.33 -1.63 -15.93
N TRP A 222 -18.83 -1.67 -14.71
CA TRP A 222 -18.52 -0.66 -13.70
C TRP A 222 -18.61 -1.21 -12.28
N PHE A 223 -17.98 -0.51 -11.36
CA PHE A 223 -18.11 -0.79 -9.93
C PHE A 223 -18.08 0.50 -9.12
N GLU A 224 -18.69 0.45 -7.94
CA GLU A 224 -18.58 1.50 -6.92
C GLU A 224 -17.38 1.22 -6.01
N VAL A 225 -16.67 2.29 -5.66
CA VAL A 225 -15.50 2.26 -4.79
C VAL A 225 -15.42 3.54 -3.98
N GLU A 226 -14.94 3.42 -2.74
CA GLU A 226 -14.67 4.58 -1.89
C GLU A 226 -13.20 4.98 -2.05
N LEU A 227 -12.95 6.21 -2.52
CA LEU A 227 -11.60 6.73 -2.75
C LEU A 227 -11.39 7.99 -1.91
N PRO A 228 -10.14 8.30 -1.52
CA PRO A 228 -9.81 9.55 -0.86
C PRO A 228 -10.30 10.78 -1.63
N GLU A 229 -10.86 11.78 -0.94
CA GLU A 229 -11.19 13.07 -1.58
C GLU A 229 -9.95 13.78 -2.12
N ASN A 230 -8.83 13.59 -1.44
CA ASN A 230 -7.53 14.01 -1.95
C ASN A 230 -7.07 13.04 -3.05
N GLU A 231 -7.23 13.47 -4.30
CA GLU A 231 -6.87 12.70 -5.51
C GLU A 231 -5.43 12.18 -5.52
N LEU A 232 -4.51 12.85 -4.81
CA LEU A 232 -3.11 12.40 -4.72
C LEU A 232 -2.98 11.10 -3.93
N LEU A 233 -3.89 10.85 -2.99
CA LEU A 233 -3.92 9.68 -2.13
C LEU A 233 -4.69 8.51 -2.73
N HIS A 234 -5.25 8.67 -3.94
CA HIS A 234 -5.98 7.60 -4.61
C HIS A 234 -5.11 6.34 -4.69
N PRO A 235 -5.65 5.17 -4.27
CA PRO A 235 -4.97 3.90 -4.45
C PRO A 235 -4.82 3.62 -5.96
N PRO A 236 -3.84 2.77 -6.32
CA PRO A 236 -3.65 2.40 -7.70
C PRO A 236 -4.82 1.56 -8.24
N LEU A 237 -4.99 1.58 -9.55
CA LEU A 237 -5.86 0.64 -10.27
C LEU A 237 -4.99 -0.40 -10.96
N SER A 238 -5.24 -1.67 -10.63
CA SER A 238 -4.56 -2.83 -11.18
C SER A 238 -5.33 -3.39 -12.37
N ILE A 239 -4.60 -3.75 -13.42
CA ILE A 239 -5.08 -4.39 -14.64
C ILE A 239 -4.32 -5.71 -14.78
N CYS A 240 -5.03 -6.82 -14.67
CA CYS A 240 -4.45 -8.16 -14.76
C CYS A 240 -5.05 -8.90 -15.96
N VAL A 241 -4.19 -9.49 -16.79
CA VAL A 241 -4.61 -10.33 -17.92
C VAL A 241 -4.28 -11.77 -17.60
N VAL A 242 -5.29 -12.65 -17.63
CA VAL A 242 -5.13 -14.09 -17.46
C VAL A 242 -5.58 -14.84 -18.70
N ASP A 243 -4.95 -15.98 -18.99
CA ASP A 243 -5.34 -16.89 -20.06
C ASP A 243 -6.02 -18.13 -19.47
N TRP A 244 -7.27 -18.41 -19.87
CA TRP A 244 -8.02 -19.58 -19.42
C TRP A 244 -7.65 -20.82 -20.23
N ARG A 245 -7.16 -21.83 -19.54
CA ARG A 245 -6.73 -23.11 -20.09
C ARG A 245 -7.73 -24.22 -19.76
N ALA A 246 -7.41 -25.44 -20.19
CA ALA A 246 -8.23 -26.61 -19.92
C ALA A 246 -8.46 -26.81 -18.41
N PHE A 247 -9.58 -27.45 -18.06
CA PHE A 247 -9.95 -27.80 -16.69
C PHE A 247 -10.07 -26.61 -15.72
N GLY A 248 -10.45 -25.44 -16.21
CA GLY A 248 -10.69 -24.26 -15.37
C GLY A 248 -9.42 -23.69 -14.74
N ARG A 249 -8.24 -24.03 -15.26
CA ARG A 249 -6.98 -23.40 -14.84
C ARG A 249 -6.80 -22.09 -15.59
N SER A 250 -6.29 -21.06 -14.92
CA SER A 250 -5.84 -19.83 -15.55
C SER A 250 -4.35 -19.64 -15.33
N THR A 251 -3.72 -18.85 -16.19
CA THR A 251 -2.31 -18.46 -16.03
C THR A 251 -2.20 -16.96 -16.26
N LEU A 252 -1.45 -16.26 -15.40
CA LEU A 252 -1.17 -14.85 -15.58
C LEU A 252 -0.38 -14.62 -16.87
N VAL A 253 -0.87 -13.71 -17.70
CA VAL A 253 -0.21 -13.24 -18.93
C VAL A 253 0.58 -11.98 -18.69
N GLY A 254 0.02 -11.06 -17.88
CA GLY A 254 0.70 -9.83 -17.51
C GLY A 254 -0.15 -8.96 -16.60
N THR A 255 0.51 -8.03 -15.92
CA THR A 255 -0.09 -7.04 -15.05
C THR A 255 0.31 -5.64 -15.50
N HIS A 256 -0.54 -4.66 -15.20
CA HIS A 256 -0.24 -3.25 -15.36
C HIS A 256 -0.92 -2.48 -14.22
N THR A 257 -0.24 -1.46 -13.71
CA THR A 257 -0.73 -0.68 -12.57
C THR A 257 -0.78 0.80 -12.95
N ILE A 258 -1.95 1.40 -12.75
CA ILE A 258 -2.16 2.84 -12.87
C ILE A 258 -2.02 3.45 -11.47
N ASN A 259 -0.89 4.08 -11.20
CA ASN A 259 -0.58 4.64 -9.88
C ASN A 259 -1.31 5.95 -9.54
N CYS A 260 -1.87 6.63 -10.55
CA CYS A 260 -2.56 7.91 -10.38
C CYS A 260 -3.83 7.95 -11.23
N LEU A 261 -4.98 8.06 -10.57
CA LEU A 261 -6.29 8.07 -11.22
C LEU A 261 -6.73 9.46 -11.69
N LYS A 262 -5.97 10.51 -11.35
CA LYS A 262 -6.34 11.92 -11.59
C LYS A 262 -6.73 12.21 -13.04
N GLN A 263 -6.04 11.60 -14.00
CA GLN A 263 -6.31 11.79 -15.43
C GLN A 263 -7.62 11.16 -15.92
N PHE A 264 -8.23 10.28 -15.12
CA PHE A 264 -9.49 9.59 -15.45
C PHE A 264 -10.70 10.17 -14.71
N LEU A 265 -10.50 11.21 -13.90
CA LEU A 265 -11.59 11.85 -13.18
C LEU A 265 -12.43 12.70 -14.12
N LEU A 266 -13.71 12.36 -14.20
CA LEU A 266 -14.74 13.17 -14.86
C LEU A 266 -15.40 14.02 -13.78
N LYS A 267 -15.34 15.34 -13.93
CA LYS A 267 -15.99 16.31 -13.05
C LYS A 267 -17.37 16.67 -13.57
#